data_AF-A0A1V4RCM2-F1
#
_entry.id   AF-A0A1V4RCM2-F1
#
_cell.length_a   1.000
_cell.length_b   1.000
_cell.length_c   1.000
_cell.angle_alpha   90.00
_cell.angle_beta   90.00
_cell.angle_gamma   90.00
#
_symmetry.space_group_name_H-M   'P 1'
#
loop_
_entity.id
_entity.type
_entity.pdbx_description
1 polymer ?
#
loop_
_entity_poly.entity_id
_entity_poly.type
_entity_poly.pdbx_seq_one_letter_code
_entity_poly.pdbx_strand_id
1 'polypeptide(L)'
;MKSQVKKLDKLKRVVEVEVSENRIREDKNNVYKELARNFKVPGFRPGNAPLEMVEKHHKKVFDEEFLKKMVPFYYSKALEKNGIIPVGMPRIYDVNFGTRLSFSAELEVKPDIQLKEEDYKNIRIKAKEVKVEEIEIDKIITQLKDNIGKVTKKDCSDDYIAKWMGYSSKDFLRGAIRTEILLDKLHAYRRNVENTIIEALTERIRTEIPQTLVNQQQERLFNREIITEC
;
A
#
# COMPACT_ATOMS: atom_id res chain seq x y z
N MET A 1 14.18 26.71 12.38
CA MET A 1 13.99 25.78 11.24
C MET A 1 13.18 26.50 10.19
N LYS A 2 13.75 26.63 8.99
CA LYS A 2 13.09 27.15 7.81
C LYS A 2 12.82 25.97 6.88
N SER A 3 11.68 25.99 6.21
CA SER A 3 11.33 25.01 5.19
C SER A 3 10.75 25.76 4.00
N GLN A 4 11.22 25.43 2.80
CA GLN A 4 10.74 26.00 1.56
C GLN A 4 10.27 24.86 0.65
N VAL A 5 9.09 25.01 0.06
CA VAL A 5 8.53 24.03 -0.86
C VAL A 5 8.58 24.60 -2.27
N LYS A 6 9.31 23.93 -3.15
CA LYS A 6 9.36 24.22 -4.59
C LYS A 6 8.48 23.22 -5.33
N LYS A 7 7.62 23.73 -6.21
CA LYS A 7 6.82 22.91 -7.12
C LYS A 7 7.64 22.72 -8.40
N LEU A 8 8.12 21.50 -8.63
CA LEU A 8 8.87 21.19 -9.86
C LEU A 8 7.93 20.82 -11.00
N ASP A 9 6.95 19.97 -10.69
CA ASP A 9 6.01 19.43 -11.67
C ASP A 9 4.59 19.41 -11.09
N LYS A 10 3.58 18.86 -11.78
CA LYS A 10 2.22 18.73 -11.23
C LYS A 10 2.21 17.93 -9.92
N LEU A 11 2.94 16.81 -9.90
CA LEU A 11 2.98 15.87 -8.76
C LEU A 11 4.27 15.91 -7.97
N LYS A 12 5.36 16.43 -8.55
CA LYS A 12 6.67 16.49 -7.88
C LYS A 12 6.84 17.77 -7.07
N ARG A 13 7.30 17.61 -5.84
CA ARG A 13 7.64 18.69 -4.91
C ARG A 13 9.04 18.47 -4.38
N VAL A 14 9.79 19.55 -4.25
CA VAL A 14 11.07 19.55 -3.51
C VAL A 14 10.87 20.36 -2.25
N VAL A 15 11.17 19.75 -1.11
CA VAL A 15 11.16 20.40 0.19
C VAL A 15 12.60 20.63 0.62
N GLU A 16 13.00 21.89 0.64
CA GLU A 16 14.30 22.32 1.16
C GLU A 16 14.13 22.65 2.63
N VAL A 17 14.91 21.97 3.48
CA VAL A 17 14.86 22.15 4.92
C VAL A 17 16.19 22.72 5.39
N GLU A 18 16.16 23.83 6.12
CA GLU A 18 17.32 24.42 6.77
C GLU A 18 17.08 24.51 8.28
N VAL A 19 17.96 23.88 9.05
CA VAL A 19 17.94 23.90 10.51
C VAL A 19 19.08 24.77 11.02
N SER A 20 18.71 25.72 11.88
CA SER A 20 19.63 26.66 12.52
C SER A 20 20.55 25.97 13.51
N GLU A 21 21.77 26.49 13.65
CA GLU A 21 22.82 25.96 14.51
C GLU A 21 22.39 25.74 15.97
N ASN A 22 21.69 26.70 16.59
CA ASN A 22 21.25 26.57 17.98
C ASN A 22 20.44 25.28 18.23
N ARG A 23 19.52 24.97 17.30
CA ARG A 23 18.64 23.80 17.40
C ARG A 23 19.41 22.50 17.16
N ILE A 24 20.37 22.52 16.22
CA ILE A 24 21.22 21.36 15.96
C ILE A 24 22.13 21.09 17.16
N ARG A 25 22.71 22.11 17.79
CA ARG A 25 23.56 21.93 18.98
C ARG A 25 22.77 21.26 20.11
N GLU A 26 21.54 21.69 20.36
CA GLU A 26 20.64 21.07 21.35
C GLU A 26 20.34 19.60 20.98
N ASP A 27 19.87 19.35 19.76
CA ASP A 27 19.51 18.01 19.33
C ASP A 27 20.74 17.08 19.26
N LYS A 28 21.90 17.60 18.85
CA LYS A 28 23.19 16.88 18.80
C LYS A 28 23.59 16.45 20.20
N ASN A 29 23.55 17.34 21.19
CA ASN A 29 23.85 17.00 22.57
C ASN A 29 22.94 15.90 23.12
N ASN A 30 21.66 15.91 22.78
CA ASN A 30 20.71 14.89 23.23
C ASN A 30 21.01 13.52 22.61
N VAL A 31 21.14 13.47 21.27
CA VAL A 31 21.42 12.21 20.55
C VAL A 31 22.80 11.66 20.94
N TYR A 32 23.80 12.52 21.11
CA TYR A 32 25.18 12.09 21.41
C TYR A 32 25.25 11.53 22.83
N LYS A 33 24.50 12.09 23.78
CA LYS A 33 24.39 11.53 25.14
C LYS A 33 23.77 10.14 25.14
N GLU A 34 22.76 9.91 24.31
CA GLU A 34 22.14 8.59 24.17
C GLU A 34 23.12 7.58 23.56
N LEU A 35 23.79 7.95 22.47
CA LEU A 35 24.75 7.08 21.79
C LEU A 35 25.99 6.78 22.65
N ALA A 36 26.52 7.78 23.37
CA ALA A 36 27.72 7.65 24.20
C ALA A 36 27.62 6.56 25.28
N ARG A 37 26.40 6.20 25.71
CA ARG A 37 26.17 5.10 26.66
C ARG A 37 26.64 3.74 26.13
N ASN A 38 26.62 3.56 24.82
CA ASN A 38 26.89 2.28 24.16
C ASN A 38 28.35 2.13 23.67
N PHE A 39 29.13 3.22 23.64
CA PHE A 39 30.50 3.20 23.12
C PHE A 39 31.55 2.99 24.21
N LYS A 40 32.62 2.27 23.84
CA LYS A 40 33.81 2.07 24.67
C LYS A 40 34.84 3.13 24.31
N VAL A 41 35.39 3.83 25.31
CA VAL A 41 36.50 4.77 25.13
C VAL A 41 37.69 4.28 25.97
N PRO A 42 38.90 4.21 25.40
CA PRO A 42 40.10 3.82 26.15
C PRO A 42 40.27 4.68 27.42
N GLY A 43 40.51 4.02 28.56
CA GLY A 43 40.66 4.69 29.86
C GLY A 43 39.36 4.96 30.63
N PHE A 44 38.19 4.76 30.04
CA PHE A 44 36.90 4.94 30.70
C PHE A 44 36.06 3.66 30.73
N ARG A 45 35.33 3.45 31.83
CA ARG A 45 34.31 2.40 31.89
C ARG A 45 33.21 2.74 30.87
N PRO A 46 32.67 1.76 30.11
CA PRO A 46 31.62 2.00 29.12
C PRO A 46 30.48 2.84 29.70
N GLY A 47 30.07 3.89 28.99
CA GLY A 47 29.01 4.82 29.38
C GLY A 47 29.39 5.95 30.34
N ASN A 48 30.60 5.95 30.92
CA ASN A 48 31.07 6.98 31.86
C ASN A 48 32.14 7.92 31.28
N ALA A 49 32.39 7.84 29.97
CA ALA A 49 33.32 8.75 29.29
C ALA A 49 32.68 10.14 29.09
N PRO A 50 33.42 11.24 29.32
CA PRO A 50 32.95 12.59 28.99
C PRO A 50 32.62 12.73 27.51
N LEU A 51 31.51 13.41 27.18
CA LEU A 51 30.97 13.51 25.82
C LEU A 51 32.01 14.02 24.81
N GLU A 52 32.82 15.00 25.19
CA GLU A 52 33.84 15.60 24.34
C GLU A 52 34.92 14.58 23.90
N MET A 53 35.27 13.63 24.77
CA MET A 53 36.25 12.60 24.46
C MET A 53 35.67 11.54 23.54
N VAL A 54 34.39 11.19 23.73
CA VAL A 54 33.67 10.25 22.86
C VAL A 54 33.49 10.84 21.46
N GLU A 55 33.10 12.11 21.38
CA GLU A 55 32.94 12.83 20.11
C GLU A 55 34.27 12.88 19.34
N LYS A 56 35.39 13.17 19.99
CA LYS A 56 36.71 13.20 19.31
C LYS A 56 37.09 11.85 18.70
N HIS A 57 36.82 10.74 19.38
CA HIS A 57 37.22 9.40 18.90
C HIS A 57 36.25 8.81 17.87
N HIS A 58 34.95 9.12 17.98
CA HIS A 58 33.90 8.49 17.16
C HIS A 58 33.06 9.49 16.35
N LYS A 59 33.59 10.69 16.08
CA LYS A 59 32.87 11.79 15.44
C LYS A 59 32.06 11.36 14.22
N LYS A 60 32.69 10.64 13.28
CA LYS A 60 32.03 10.19 12.03
C LYS A 60 30.82 9.30 12.29
N VAL A 61 30.97 8.32 13.20
CA VAL A 61 29.90 7.37 13.55
C VAL A 61 28.73 8.10 14.21
N PHE A 62 29.03 9.04 15.10
CA PHE A 62 28.01 9.85 15.77
C PHE A 62 27.30 10.79 14.81
N ASP A 63 28.05 11.45 13.92
CA ASP A 63 27.50 12.34 12.89
C ASP A 63 26.57 11.55 11.95
N GLU A 64 26.96 10.33 11.53
CA GLU A 64 26.12 9.46 10.70
C GLU A 64 24.83 9.01 11.40
N GLU A 65 24.92 8.53 12.64
CA GLU A 65 23.75 8.10 13.43
C GLU A 65 22.81 9.28 13.74
N PHE A 66 23.38 10.46 13.99
CA PHE A 66 22.61 11.69 14.14
C PHE A 66 21.84 12.03 12.87
N LEU A 67 22.48 11.98 11.71
CA LEU A 67 21.82 12.25 10.43
C LEU A 67 20.71 11.24 10.15
N LYS A 68 20.95 9.94 10.39
CA LYS A 68 19.94 8.88 10.23
C LYS A 68 18.68 9.14 11.08
N LYS A 69 18.84 9.66 12.30
CA LYS A 69 17.71 9.95 13.21
C LYS A 69 17.04 11.29 12.92
N MET A 70 17.84 12.33 12.67
CA MET A 70 17.35 13.71 12.63
C MET A 70 16.84 14.14 11.26
N VAL A 71 17.41 13.62 10.16
CA VAL A 71 16.92 13.97 8.81
C VAL A 71 15.46 13.53 8.63
N PRO A 72 15.04 12.28 8.94
CA PRO A 72 13.63 11.88 8.85
C PRO A 72 12.72 12.70 9.78
N PHE A 73 13.21 13.06 10.97
CA PHE A 73 12.47 13.86 11.94
C PHE A 73 12.18 15.28 11.42
N TYR A 74 13.21 15.98 10.92
CA TYR A 74 13.02 17.32 10.37
C TYR A 74 12.24 17.31 9.06
N TYR A 75 12.40 16.26 8.25
CA TYR A 75 11.58 16.04 7.06
C TYR A 75 10.10 15.94 7.43
N SER A 76 9.75 15.08 8.41
CA SER A 76 8.37 14.91 8.88
C SER A 76 7.79 16.23 9.41
N LYS A 77 8.54 16.98 10.21
CA LYS A 77 8.12 18.32 10.66
C LYS A 77 7.94 19.32 9.53
N ALA A 78 8.76 19.24 8.49
CA ALA A 78 8.63 20.11 7.32
C ALA A 78 7.36 19.77 6.50
N LEU A 79 6.99 18.49 6.41
CA LEU A 79 5.73 18.07 5.78
C LEU A 79 4.51 18.55 6.57
N GLU A 80 4.49 18.33 7.89
CA GLU A 80 3.41 18.76 8.78
C GLU A 80 3.16 20.26 8.69
N LYS A 81 4.24 21.05 8.76
CA LYS A 81 4.15 22.52 8.68
C LYS A 81 3.57 23.01 7.36
N ASN A 82 3.77 22.26 6.27
CA ASN A 82 3.30 22.62 4.93
C ASN A 82 2.01 21.88 4.53
N GLY A 83 1.45 21.02 5.39
CA GLY A 83 0.26 20.22 5.08
C GLY A 83 0.44 19.26 3.90
N ILE A 84 1.67 18.80 3.64
CA ILE A 84 1.97 17.95 2.49
C ILE A 84 1.87 16.48 2.88
N ILE A 85 1.06 15.72 2.14
CA ILE A 85 0.93 14.26 2.29
C ILE A 85 1.76 13.60 1.18
N PRO A 86 2.92 13.00 1.49
CA PRO A 86 3.73 12.30 0.51
C PRO A 86 3.08 10.95 0.15
N VAL A 87 3.30 10.52 -1.08
CA VAL A 87 2.74 9.26 -1.61
C VAL A 87 3.71 8.07 -1.45
N GLY A 88 4.97 8.36 -1.17
CA GLY A 88 5.97 7.34 -0.84
C GLY A 88 7.18 7.93 -0.14
N MET A 89 8.26 7.15 -0.09
CA MET A 89 9.51 7.61 0.52
C MET A 89 10.13 8.73 -0.33
N PRO A 90 10.59 9.82 0.29
CA PRO A 90 11.26 10.88 -0.44
C PRO A 90 12.64 10.42 -0.90
N ARG A 91 13.11 11.01 -2.00
CA ARG A 91 14.52 10.98 -2.35
C ARG A 91 15.22 12.16 -1.67
N ILE A 92 16.06 11.86 -0.69
CA ILE A 92 16.85 12.88 0.02
C ILE A 92 18.22 12.99 -0.64
N TYR A 93 18.66 14.22 -0.90
CA TYR A 93 19.96 14.55 -1.49
C TYR A 93 20.46 15.92 -0.97
N ASP A 94 21.70 16.28 -1.34
CA ASP A 94 22.39 17.51 -0.90
C ASP A 94 22.41 17.72 0.62
N VAL A 95 22.60 16.63 1.36
CA VAL A 95 22.70 16.67 2.83
C VAL A 95 24.02 17.33 3.21
N ASN A 96 23.94 18.58 3.65
CA ASN A 96 25.07 19.33 4.19
C ASN A 96 24.96 19.37 5.71
N PHE A 97 25.96 18.83 6.38
CA PHE A 97 26.04 18.78 7.83
C PHE A 97 27.35 19.39 8.33
N GLY A 98 27.22 20.40 9.18
CA GLY A 98 28.34 21.09 9.83
C GLY A 98 27.84 21.81 11.08
N THR A 99 27.96 23.14 11.11
CA THR A 99 27.28 23.96 12.13
C THR A 99 25.77 24.05 11.88
N ARG A 100 25.36 23.83 10.63
CA ARG A 100 23.97 23.81 10.18
C ARG A 100 23.67 22.47 9.52
N LEU A 101 22.38 22.19 9.35
CA LEU A 101 21.89 21.01 8.65
C LEU A 101 20.94 21.52 7.59
N SER A 102 21.28 21.25 6.34
CA SER A 102 20.40 21.49 5.21
C SER A 102 20.33 20.25 4.33
N PHE A 103 19.14 19.95 3.82
CA PHE A 103 18.94 18.87 2.87
C PHE A 103 17.73 19.18 1.99
N SER A 104 17.74 18.54 0.81
CA SER A 104 16.64 18.59 -0.14
C SER A 104 15.92 17.24 -0.16
N ALA A 105 14.60 17.27 -0.08
CA ALA A 105 13.76 16.09 -0.19
C ALA A 105 12.83 16.21 -1.40
N GLU A 106 13.07 15.41 -2.44
CA GLU A 106 12.16 15.27 -3.57
C GLU A 106 11.11 14.21 -3.25
N LEU A 107 9.84 14.56 -3.44
CA LEU A 107 8.71 13.69 -3.16
C LEU A 107 7.59 13.90 -4.18
N GLU A 108 6.78 12.86 -4.34
CA GLU A 108 5.55 12.92 -5.12
C GLU A 108 4.35 13.06 -4.18
N VAL A 109 3.41 13.94 -4.53
CA VAL A 109 2.16 14.16 -3.80
C VAL A 109 0.99 13.50 -4.52
N LYS A 110 -0.08 13.24 -3.77
CA LYS A 110 -1.29 12.65 -4.33
C LYS A 110 -1.89 13.63 -5.33
N PRO A 111 -2.29 13.18 -6.54
CA PRO A 111 -3.02 14.04 -7.46
C PRO A 111 -4.31 14.51 -6.79
N ASP A 112 -4.63 15.79 -6.96
CA ASP A 112 -5.96 16.31 -6.65
C ASP A 112 -6.90 15.95 -7.81
N ILE A 113 -7.77 14.97 -7.59
CA ILE A 113 -8.72 14.48 -8.61
C ILE A 113 -10.06 15.17 -8.35
N GLN A 114 -10.39 16.13 -9.21
CA GLN A 114 -11.67 16.83 -9.16
C GLN A 114 -12.62 16.23 -10.18
N LEU A 115 -13.60 15.46 -9.69
CA LEU A 115 -14.66 14.89 -10.52
C LEU A 115 -15.68 15.97 -10.87
N LYS A 116 -15.87 16.23 -12.16
CA LYS A 116 -16.95 17.09 -12.65
C LYS A 116 -18.18 16.25 -12.97
N GLU A 117 -19.33 16.91 -13.00
CA GLU A 117 -20.59 16.25 -13.35
C GLU A 117 -20.55 15.57 -14.72
N GLU A 118 -19.84 16.17 -15.67
CA GLU A 118 -19.65 15.66 -17.03
C GLU A 118 -18.88 14.33 -17.07
N ASP A 119 -18.04 14.07 -16.07
CA ASP A 119 -17.18 12.89 -16.03
C ASP A 119 -17.99 11.63 -15.71
N TYR A 120 -18.95 11.72 -14.78
CA TYR A 120 -19.74 10.57 -14.32
C TYR A 120 -21.17 10.52 -14.87
N LYS A 121 -21.73 11.64 -15.35
CA LYS A 121 -23.04 11.64 -16.02
C LYS A 121 -22.91 11.04 -17.43
N ASN A 122 -24.00 10.43 -17.91
CA ASN A 122 -24.09 9.81 -19.24
C ASN A 122 -23.15 8.62 -19.51
N ILE A 123 -22.72 7.89 -18.46
CA ILE A 123 -22.05 6.59 -18.65
C ILE A 123 -23.11 5.57 -19.08
N ARG A 124 -22.93 4.96 -20.25
CA ARG A 124 -23.86 3.96 -20.78
C ARG A 124 -23.54 2.59 -20.21
N ILE A 125 -24.44 2.05 -19.40
CA ILE A 125 -24.31 0.72 -18.81
C ILE A 125 -25.26 -0.23 -19.51
N LYS A 126 -24.75 -1.39 -19.96
CA LYS A 126 -25.58 -2.46 -20.52
C LYS A 126 -26.22 -3.24 -19.38
N ALA A 127 -27.47 -2.92 -19.05
CA ALA A 127 -28.24 -3.74 -18.13
C ALA A 127 -28.58 -5.08 -18.80
N LYS A 128 -28.19 -6.18 -18.15
CA LYS A 128 -28.58 -7.53 -18.56
C LYS A 128 -29.40 -8.14 -17.43
N GLU A 129 -30.49 -8.80 -17.80
CA GLU A 129 -31.28 -9.53 -16.84
C GLU A 129 -30.51 -10.78 -16.39
N VAL A 130 -30.34 -10.95 -15.08
CA VAL A 130 -29.65 -12.10 -14.50
C VAL A 130 -30.68 -13.21 -14.30
N LYS A 131 -30.58 -14.26 -15.12
CA LYS A 131 -31.41 -15.47 -15.02
C LYS A 131 -30.53 -16.70 -14.87
N VAL A 132 -31.04 -17.69 -14.16
CA VAL A 132 -30.45 -19.03 -14.04
C VAL A 132 -31.24 -19.95 -14.95
N GLU A 133 -30.52 -20.67 -15.82
CA GLU A 133 -31.12 -21.65 -16.73
C GLU A 133 -31.03 -23.05 -16.10
N GLU A 134 -32.03 -23.91 -16.35
CA GLU A 134 -32.05 -25.29 -15.82
C GLU A 134 -30.81 -26.09 -16.25
N ILE A 135 -30.30 -25.83 -17.47
CA ILE A 135 -29.09 -26.47 -18.01
C ILE A 135 -27.86 -26.20 -17.11
N GLU A 136 -27.77 -25.04 -16.47
CA GLU A 136 -26.66 -24.70 -15.58
C GLU A 136 -26.73 -25.47 -14.26
N ILE A 137 -27.96 -25.66 -13.75
CA ILE A 137 -28.21 -26.45 -12.55
C ILE A 137 -27.84 -27.93 -12.82
N ASP A 138 -28.28 -28.47 -13.96
CA ASP A 138 -27.99 -29.85 -14.35
C ASP A 138 -26.49 -30.09 -14.55
N LYS A 139 -25.75 -29.11 -15.10
CA LYS A 139 -24.28 -29.16 -15.23
C LYS A 139 -23.60 -29.29 -13.87
N ILE A 140 -23.99 -28.48 -12.89
CA ILE A 140 -23.40 -28.54 -11.53
C ILE A 140 -23.74 -29.86 -10.86
N ILE A 141 -24.98 -30.34 -10.97
CA ILE A 141 -25.37 -31.64 -10.43
C ILE A 141 -24.55 -32.78 -11.06
N THR A 142 -24.31 -32.71 -12.38
CA THR A 142 -23.48 -33.70 -13.07
C THR A 142 -22.02 -33.64 -12.61
N GLN A 143 -21.46 -32.44 -12.42
CA GLN A 143 -20.12 -32.28 -11.86
C GLN A 143 -20.02 -32.83 -10.42
N LEU A 144 -21.05 -32.61 -9.60
CA LEU A 144 -21.13 -33.16 -8.26
C LEU A 144 -21.20 -34.69 -8.28
N LYS A 145 -21.97 -35.28 -9.21
CA LYS A 145 -22.00 -36.74 -9.44
C LYS A 145 -20.61 -37.29 -9.76
N ASP A 146 -19.90 -36.66 -10.69
CA ASP A 146 -18.59 -37.12 -11.12
C ASP A 146 -17.57 -37.01 -9.98
N ASN A 147 -17.60 -35.90 -9.23
CA ASN A 147 -16.69 -35.67 -8.11
C ASN A 147 -16.93 -36.65 -6.95
N ILE A 148 -18.19 -36.86 -6.56
CA ILE A 148 -18.55 -37.79 -5.49
C ILE A 148 -18.32 -39.23 -5.96
N GLY A 149 -18.69 -39.56 -7.21
CA GLY A 149 -18.51 -40.88 -7.80
C GLY A 149 -17.04 -41.32 -7.87
N LYS A 150 -16.10 -40.40 -8.07
CA LYS A 150 -14.65 -40.68 -7.97
C LYS A 150 -14.22 -41.03 -6.55
N VAL A 151 -14.81 -40.40 -5.54
CA VAL A 151 -14.50 -40.63 -4.12
C VAL A 151 -15.13 -41.95 -3.64
N THR A 152 -16.38 -42.22 -4.03
CA THR A 152 -17.15 -43.38 -3.55
C THR A 152 -17.04 -44.60 -4.46
N LYS A 153 -16.41 -44.49 -5.64
CA LYS A 153 -16.28 -45.55 -6.67
C LYS A 153 -17.61 -46.23 -7.01
N LYS A 154 -18.72 -45.48 -7.05
CA LYS A 154 -20.08 -45.95 -7.30
C LYS A 154 -20.90 -44.89 -8.05
N ASP A 155 -21.80 -45.33 -8.93
CA ASP A 155 -22.77 -44.45 -9.59
C ASP A 155 -23.72 -43.82 -8.57
N CYS A 156 -23.78 -42.48 -8.58
CA CYS A 156 -24.52 -41.69 -7.61
C CYS A 156 -25.80 -41.11 -8.23
N SER A 157 -26.96 -41.49 -7.68
CA SER A 157 -28.27 -40.89 -8.01
C SER A 157 -28.42 -39.49 -7.38
N ASP A 158 -29.28 -38.63 -7.95
CA ASP A 158 -29.57 -37.28 -7.45
C ASP A 158 -29.99 -37.28 -5.98
N ASP A 159 -30.86 -38.22 -5.58
CA ASP A 159 -31.33 -38.34 -4.20
C ASP A 159 -30.22 -38.81 -3.23
N TYR A 160 -29.27 -39.59 -3.74
CA TYR A 160 -28.10 -40.00 -2.97
C TYR A 160 -27.18 -38.81 -2.70
N ILE A 161 -26.96 -37.95 -3.71
CA ILE A 161 -26.14 -36.74 -3.58
C ILE A 161 -26.78 -35.73 -2.66
N ALA A 162 -28.08 -35.51 -2.77
CA ALA A 162 -28.81 -34.61 -1.87
C ALA A 162 -28.59 -35.01 -0.40
N LYS A 163 -28.76 -36.30 -0.08
CA LYS A 163 -28.50 -36.83 1.27
C LYS A 163 -27.03 -36.73 1.68
N TRP A 164 -26.10 -37.03 0.76
CA TRP A 164 -24.66 -36.95 1.02
C TRP A 164 -24.21 -35.52 1.35
N MET A 165 -24.83 -34.51 0.72
CA MET A 165 -24.58 -33.08 0.99
C MET A 165 -25.46 -32.51 2.12
N GLY A 166 -26.23 -33.35 2.83
CA GLY A 166 -27.05 -32.92 3.97
C GLY A 166 -28.39 -32.26 3.61
N TYR A 167 -28.81 -32.33 2.35
CA TYR A 167 -30.12 -31.84 1.91
C TYR A 167 -31.20 -32.92 2.04
N SER A 168 -32.42 -32.48 2.36
CA SER A 168 -33.56 -33.37 2.60
C SER A 168 -34.14 -33.99 1.32
N SER A 169 -34.02 -33.32 0.17
CA SER A 169 -34.49 -33.83 -1.13
C SER A 169 -33.67 -33.25 -2.29
N LYS A 170 -33.76 -33.90 -3.46
CA LYS A 170 -33.19 -33.39 -4.71
C LYS A 170 -33.71 -32.00 -5.10
N ASP A 171 -34.96 -31.67 -4.75
CA ASP A 171 -35.58 -30.38 -5.09
C ASP A 171 -34.99 -29.25 -4.23
N PHE A 172 -34.73 -29.53 -2.94
CA PHE A 172 -33.99 -28.60 -2.07
C PHE A 172 -32.56 -28.39 -2.55
N LEU A 173 -31.89 -29.46 -2.98
CA LEU A 173 -30.55 -29.36 -3.56
C LEU A 173 -30.55 -28.50 -4.83
N ARG A 174 -31.48 -28.75 -5.77
CA ARG A 174 -31.64 -27.94 -6.99
C ARG A 174 -31.93 -26.48 -6.66
N GLY A 175 -32.78 -26.21 -5.66
CA GLY A 175 -33.08 -24.86 -5.18
C GLY A 175 -31.86 -24.14 -4.57
N ALA A 176 -31.05 -24.86 -3.80
CA ALA A 176 -29.82 -24.32 -3.21
C ALA A 176 -28.79 -23.97 -4.30
N ILE A 177 -28.54 -24.90 -5.23
CA ILE A 177 -27.66 -24.67 -6.38
C ILE A 177 -28.15 -23.49 -7.23
N ARG A 178 -29.46 -23.41 -7.50
CA ARG A 178 -30.05 -22.28 -8.22
C ARG A 178 -29.77 -20.94 -7.53
N THR A 179 -29.89 -20.90 -6.21
CA THR A 179 -29.65 -19.70 -5.41
C THR A 179 -28.17 -19.30 -5.46
N GLU A 180 -27.27 -20.27 -5.35
CA GLU A 180 -25.83 -20.06 -5.46
C GLU A 180 -25.43 -19.52 -6.83
N ILE A 181 -25.88 -20.16 -7.93
CA ILE A 181 -25.63 -19.67 -9.30
C ILE A 181 -26.17 -18.25 -9.47
N LEU A 182 -27.37 -17.97 -8.94
CA LEU A 182 -27.97 -16.63 -9.02
C LEU A 182 -27.10 -15.60 -8.33
N LEU A 183 -26.62 -15.89 -7.12
CA LEU A 183 -25.72 -15.01 -6.36
C LEU A 183 -24.41 -14.77 -7.11
N ASP A 184 -23.79 -15.82 -7.65
CA ASP A 184 -22.56 -15.71 -8.43
C ASP A 184 -22.75 -14.84 -9.68
N LYS A 185 -23.86 -15.04 -10.40
CA LYS A 185 -24.19 -14.22 -11.56
C LYS A 185 -24.46 -12.77 -11.18
N LEU A 186 -25.11 -12.51 -10.04
CA LEU A 186 -25.29 -11.15 -9.53
C LEU A 186 -23.95 -10.50 -9.17
N HIS A 187 -23.05 -11.22 -8.50
CA HIS A 187 -21.71 -10.73 -8.19
C HIS A 187 -20.89 -10.47 -9.46
N ALA A 188 -20.97 -11.36 -10.46
CA ALA A 188 -20.35 -11.16 -11.75
C ALA A 188 -20.93 -9.95 -12.49
N TYR A 189 -22.25 -9.80 -12.51
CA TYR A 189 -22.92 -8.64 -13.10
C TYR A 189 -22.49 -7.33 -12.42
N ARG A 190 -22.47 -7.30 -11.09
CA ARG A 190 -21.99 -6.16 -10.32
C ARG A 190 -20.54 -5.81 -10.67
N ARG A 191 -19.64 -6.78 -10.67
CA ARG A 191 -18.23 -6.58 -11.07
C ARG A 191 -18.12 -6.02 -12.48
N ASN A 192 -18.89 -6.55 -13.43
CA ASN A 192 -18.87 -6.08 -14.81
C ASN A 192 -19.35 -4.62 -14.93
N VAL A 193 -20.41 -4.26 -14.19
CA VAL A 193 -20.91 -2.88 -14.14
C VAL A 193 -19.87 -1.95 -13.51
N GLU A 194 -19.31 -2.33 -12.36
CA GLU A 194 -18.26 -1.58 -11.68
C GLU A 194 -17.05 -1.36 -12.60
N ASN A 195 -16.57 -2.41 -13.27
CA ASN A 195 -15.46 -2.31 -14.23
C ASN A 195 -15.80 -1.39 -15.42
N THR A 196 -17.00 -1.50 -15.99
CA THR A 196 -17.44 -0.64 -17.10
C THR A 196 -17.45 0.83 -16.69
N ILE A 197 -17.91 1.12 -15.47
CA ILE A 197 -17.91 2.49 -14.92
C ILE A 197 -16.48 2.98 -14.71
N ILE A 198 -15.61 2.15 -14.13
CA ILE A 198 -14.20 2.49 -13.88
C ILE A 198 -13.48 2.78 -15.19
N GLU A 199 -13.67 1.95 -16.22
CA GLU A 199 -13.11 2.15 -17.57
C GLU A 199 -13.58 3.47 -18.16
N ALA A 200 -14.89 3.73 -18.17
CA ALA A 200 -15.46 4.98 -18.71
C ALA A 200 -14.96 6.23 -17.95
N LEU A 201 -14.80 6.14 -16.63
CA LEU A 201 -14.24 7.24 -15.83
C LEU A 201 -12.76 7.44 -16.14
N THR A 202 -11.99 6.36 -16.29
CA THR A 202 -10.55 6.42 -16.56
C THR A 202 -10.26 7.03 -17.93
N GLU A 203 -11.11 6.80 -18.94
CA GLU A 203 -10.97 7.41 -20.26
C GLU A 203 -11.20 8.93 -20.26
N ARG A 204 -12.14 9.40 -19.43
CA ARG A 204 -12.52 10.82 -19.34
C ARG A 204 -11.55 11.61 -18.46
N ILE A 205 -11.07 11.00 -17.38
CA ILE A 205 -10.21 11.64 -16.39
C ILE A 205 -8.75 11.52 -16.83
N ARG A 206 -8.17 12.63 -17.32
CA ARG A 206 -6.72 12.72 -17.56
C ARG A 206 -6.00 13.17 -16.31
N THR A 207 -5.63 12.23 -15.45
CA THR A 207 -4.78 12.48 -14.28
C THR A 207 -3.41 11.82 -14.46
N GLU A 208 -2.36 12.58 -14.17
CA GLU A 208 -1.04 11.99 -14.01
C GLU A 208 -1.04 11.15 -12.73
N ILE A 209 -0.39 9.99 -12.79
CA ILE A 209 -0.26 9.07 -11.67
C ILE A 209 1.18 9.14 -11.17
N PRO A 210 1.42 9.34 -9.86
CA PRO A 210 2.75 9.28 -9.28
C PRO A 210 3.44 7.95 -9.62
N GLN A 211 4.64 8.00 -10.18
CA GLN A 211 5.39 6.80 -10.54
C GLN A 211 5.72 5.96 -9.32
N THR A 212 5.85 6.60 -8.15
CA THR A 212 6.06 5.93 -6.87
C THR A 212 4.93 4.93 -6.54
N LEU A 213 3.66 5.28 -6.84
CA LEU A 213 2.53 4.35 -6.65
C LEU A 213 2.56 3.19 -7.62
N VAL A 214 2.91 3.48 -8.87
CA VAL A 214 3.00 2.46 -9.92
C VAL A 214 4.06 1.42 -9.52
N ASN A 215 5.24 1.87 -9.11
CA ASN A 215 6.33 1.00 -8.70
C ASN A 215 5.96 0.17 -7.46
N GLN A 216 5.37 0.79 -6.42
CA GLN A 216 4.89 0.06 -5.23
C GLN A 216 3.84 -1.00 -5.57
N GLN A 217 2.94 -0.69 -6.51
CA GLN A 217 1.92 -1.64 -6.93
C GLN A 217 2.52 -2.79 -7.75
N GLN A 218 3.50 -2.51 -8.62
CA GLN A 218 4.24 -3.54 -9.34
C GLN A 218 4.97 -4.49 -8.39
N GLU A 219 5.68 -3.96 -7.39
CA GLU A 219 6.36 -4.78 -6.37
C GLU A 219 5.38 -5.67 -5.59
N ARG A 220 4.20 -5.14 -5.23
CA ARG A 220 3.15 -5.93 -4.58
C ARG A 220 2.64 -7.07 -5.44
N LEU A 221 2.42 -6.82 -6.73
CA LEU A 221 1.95 -7.83 -7.68
C LEU A 221 3.01 -8.93 -7.84
N PHE A 222 4.27 -8.54 -8.04
CA PHE A 222 5.40 -9.45 -8.19
C PHE A 222 5.57 -10.34 -6.95
N ASN A 223 5.54 -9.76 -5.74
CA ASN A 223 5.67 -10.52 -4.50
C ASN A 223 4.50 -11.50 -4.27
N ARG A 224 3.30 -11.16 -4.73
CA ARG A 224 2.14 -12.05 -4.62
C ARG A 224 2.26 -13.27 -5.51
N GLU A 225 2.75 -13.09 -6.74
CA GLU A 225 2.96 -14.19 -7.69
C GLU A 225 4.01 -15.19 -7.18
N ILE A 226 5.12 -14.69 -6.60
CA ILE A 226 6.16 -15.54 -6.01
C ILE A 226 5.62 -16.40 -4.85
N ILE A 227 4.76 -15.84 -3.99
CA ILE A 227 4.17 -16.57 -2.86
C ILE A 227 3.18 -17.64 -3.33
N THR A 228 2.55 -17.48 -4.49
CA THR A 228 1.65 -18.49 -5.05
C THR A 228 2.37 -19.61 -5.82
N GLU A 229 3.64 -19.42 -6.17
CA GLU A 229 4.46 -20.41 -6.88
C GLU A 229 5.37 -21.26 -5.97
N CYS A 230 5.44 -20.95 -4.67
CA CYS A 230 6.16 -21.73 -3.65
C CYS A 230 5.19 -22.57 -2.80
#